data_AF-A0A7V2MDK0-F1
#
_entry.id   AF-A0A7V2MDK0-F1
#
_cell.length_a   1.000
_cell.length_b   1.000
_cell.length_c   1.000
_cell.angle_alpha   90.00
_cell.angle_beta   90.00
_cell.angle_gamma   90.00
#
_symmetry.space_group_name_H-M   'P 1'
#
loop_
_entity.id
_entity.type
_entity.pdbx_description
1 polymer ?
#
loop_
_entity_poly.entity_id
_entity_poly.type
_entity_poly.pdbx_seq_one_letter_code
_entity_poly.pdbx_strand_id
1 'polypeptide(L)'
;SATGTALAVKSRGAAGKVKLVAFDSNESMIADLRAGVIQAMVVQDPFKIGFEAVRTIHDKISGKTPPKRMDLEGRVITLENVDKPDVQKLLNPDLKKYLGG
;
A
#
# COMPACT_ATOMS: atom_id res chain seq x y z
N SER A 1 3.63 6.03 -13.85
CA SER A 1 3.31 5.80 -12.42
C SER A 1 1.86 6.14 -12.16
N ALA A 2 1.23 5.57 -11.12
CA ALA A 2 -0.16 5.88 -10.78
C ALA A 2 -0.40 7.38 -10.54
N THR A 3 0.53 8.05 -9.85
CA THR A 3 0.51 9.50 -9.65
C THR A 3 0.53 10.29 -10.97
N GLY A 4 1.35 9.88 -11.94
CA GLY A 4 1.39 10.52 -13.27
C GLY A 4 0.10 10.32 -14.06
N THR A 5 -0.50 9.13 -13.98
CA THR A 5 -1.80 8.86 -14.60
C THR A 5 -2.90 9.71 -13.95
N ALA A 6 -2.93 9.81 -12.62
CA ALA A 6 -3.89 10.66 -11.92
C ALA A 6 -3.74 12.15 -12.29
N LEU A 7 -2.51 12.63 -12.45
CA LEU A 7 -2.24 13.98 -12.95
C LEU A 7 -2.79 14.20 -14.37
N ALA A 8 -2.61 13.25 -15.28
CA ALA A 8 -3.12 13.32 -16.65
C ALA A 8 -4.67 13.29 -16.69
N VAL A 9 -5.30 12.50 -15.83
CA VAL A 9 -6.77 12.45 -15.71
C VAL A 9 -7.31 13.78 -15.20
N LYS A 10 -6.65 14.39 -14.20
CA LYS A 10 -6.99 15.72 -13.68
C LYS A 10 -6.84 16.80 -14.76
N SER A 11 -5.69 16.85 -15.43
CA SER A 11 -5.39 17.91 -16.43
C SER A 11 -6.34 17.87 -17.63
N ARG A 12 -6.93 16.71 -17.93
CA ARG A 12 -7.92 16.53 -19.01
C ARG A 12 -9.37 16.78 -18.56
N GLY A 13 -9.60 17.19 -17.30
CA GLY A 13 -10.96 17.36 -16.77
C GLY A 13 -11.79 16.06 -16.78
N ALA A 14 -11.09 14.92 -16.68
CA ALA A 14 -11.65 13.57 -16.79
C ALA A 14 -11.79 12.88 -15.42
N ALA A 15 -11.48 13.57 -14.32
CA ALA A 15 -11.69 13.09 -12.97
C ALA A 15 -13.15 12.65 -12.77
N GLY A 16 -13.36 11.47 -12.18
CA GLY A 16 -14.67 10.87 -11.98
C GLY A 16 -15.34 10.31 -13.25
N LYS A 17 -14.97 10.80 -14.44
CA LYS A 17 -15.47 10.32 -15.75
C LYS A 17 -14.74 9.05 -16.20
N VAL A 18 -13.44 8.96 -15.91
CA VAL A 18 -12.63 7.75 -16.11
C VAL A 18 -12.39 7.12 -14.75
N LYS A 19 -12.58 5.80 -14.66
CA LYS A 19 -12.28 5.05 -13.44
C LYS A 19 -10.78 4.69 -13.41
N LEU A 20 -10.11 5.04 -12.32
CA LEU A 20 -8.70 4.78 -12.09
C LEU A 20 -8.54 3.92 -10.82
N VAL A 21 -7.93 2.74 -11.01
CA VAL A 21 -7.44 1.89 -9.93
C VAL A 21 -5.92 2.00 -9.91
N ALA A 22 -5.36 2.36 -8.76
CA ALA A 22 -3.93 2.54 -8.57
C ALA A 22 -3.30 1.40 -7.77
N PHE A 23 -1.99 1.30 -7.81
CA PHE A 23 -1.20 0.35 -7.02
C PHE A 23 -0.21 1.12 -6.15
N ASP A 24 0.09 0.58 -4.97
CA ASP A 24 0.82 1.25 -3.87
C ASP A 24 0.07 2.47 -3.29
N SER A 25 0.75 3.24 -2.42
CA SER A 25 0.18 4.43 -1.79
C SER A 25 1.24 5.49 -1.52
N ASN A 26 0.81 6.76 -1.56
CA ASN A 26 1.51 7.94 -1.05
C ASN A 26 0.47 9.03 -0.75
N GLU A 27 0.89 10.12 -0.12
CA GLU A 27 -0.01 11.21 0.29
C GLU A 27 -0.82 11.80 -0.89
N SER A 28 -0.18 11.98 -2.05
CA SER A 28 -0.84 12.50 -3.26
C SER A 28 -1.92 11.55 -3.77
N MET A 29 -1.65 10.25 -3.77
CA MET A 29 -2.63 9.23 -4.17
C MET A 29 -3.81 9.14 -3.18
N ILE A 30 -3.56 9.30 -1.87
CA ILE A 30 -4.62 9.36 -0.86
C ILE A 30 -5.49 10.60 -1.09
N ALA A 31 -4.88 11.75 -1.39
CA ALA A 31 -5.62 12.95 -1.74
C ALA A 31 -6.45 12.76 -3.02
N ASP A 32 -5.89 12.12 -4.05
CA ASP A 32 -6.58 11.81 -5.31
C ASP A 32 -7.72 10.80 -5.14
N LEU A 33 -7.61 9.85 -4.20
CA LEU A 33 -8.71 8.98 -3.80
C LEU A 33 -9.84 9.80 -3.16
N ARG A 34 -9.52 10.69 -2.22
CA ARG A 34 -10.51 11.56 -1.55
C ARG A 34 -11.16 12.55 -2.50
N ALA A 35 -10.42 13.02 -3.50
CA ALA A 35 -10.93 13.91 -4.55
C ALA A 35 -11.74 13.17 -5.64
N GLY A 36 -11.86 11.84 -5.56
CA GLY A 36 -12.59 11.02 -6.54
C GLY A 36 -11.90 10.90 -7.90
N VAL A 37 -10.61 11.24 -7.98
CA VAL A 37 -9.76 11.04 -9.18
C VAL A 37 -9.38 9.56 -9.29
N ILE A 38 -8.99 8.96 -8.17
CA ILE A 38 -8.77 7.52 -8.01
C ILE A 38 -10.01 6.93 -7.32
N GLN A 39 -10.45 5.74 -7.73
CA GLN A 39 -11.58 5.05 -7.07
C GLN A 39 -11.15 3.91 -6.16
N ALA A 40 -9.99 3.31 -6.42
CA ALA A 40 -9.41 2.31 -5.54
C ALA A 40 -7.88 2.30 -5.64
N MET A 41 -7.23 1.88 -4.56
CA MET A 41 -5.81 1.59 -4.53
C MET A 41 -5.61 0.14 -4.07
N VAL A 42 -4.70 -0.59 -4.69
CA VAL A 42 -4.23 -1.89 -4.20
C VAL A 42 -2.91 -1.65 -3.49
N VAL A 43 -2.91 -1.74 -2.16
CA VAL A 43 -1.78 -1.36 -1.31
C VAL A 43 -1.15 -2.60 -0.68
N GLN A 44 0.16 -2.72 -0.78
CA GLN A 44 0.94 -3.79 -0.15
C GLN A 44 1.40 -3.38 1.25
N ASP A 45 1.89 -4.36 2.03
CA ASP A 45 2.51 -4.13 3.34
C ASP A 45 4.05 -4.28 3.25
N PRO A 46 4.78 -3.23 2.85
CA PRO A 46 6.24 -3.29 2.70
C PRO A 46 6.95 -3.57 4.03
N PHE A 47 6.38 -3.14 5.16
CA PHE A 47 6.95 -3.39 6.47
C PHE A 47 6.90 -4.89 6.80
N LYS A 48 5.75 -5.53 6.62
CA LYS A 48 5.60 -6.98 6.79
C LYS A 48 6.45 -7.77 5.82
N ILE A 49 6.54 -7.35 4.55
CA ILE A 49 7.43 -7.97 3.56
C ILE A 49 8.87 -7.99 4.07
N GLY A 50 9.38 -6.84 4.55
CA GLY A 50 10.74 -6.75 5.09
C GLY A 50 10.95 -7.62 6.34
N PHE A 51 9.99 -7.61 7.27
CA PHE A 51 10.04 -8.43 8.48
C PHE A 51 10.07 -9.93 8.14
N GLU A 52 9.16 -10.40 7.29
CA GLU A 52 9.06 -11.80 6.90
C GLU A 52 10.29 -12.27 6.13
N ALA A 53 10.91 -11.40 5.33
CA ALA A 53 12.16 -11.71 4.65
C ALA A 53 13.29 -12.00 5.65
N VAL A 54 13.52 -11.11 6.61
CA VAL A 54 14.57 -11.29 7.63
C VAL A 54 14.28 -12.51 8.51
N ARG A 55 13.03 -12.68 8.96
CA ARG A 55 12.61 -13.84 9.76
C ARG A 55 12.85 -15.16 9.02
N THR A 56 12.49 -15.20 7.73
CA THR A 56 12.67 -16.39 6.88
C THR A 56 14.14 -16.76 6.73
N ILE A 57 15.02 -15.78 6.54
CA ILE A 57 16.48 -15.99 6.48
C ILE A 57 16.99 -16.54 7.81
N HIS A 58 16.59 -15.95 8.94
CA HIS A 58 16.96 -16.43 10.27
C HIS A 58 16.51 -17.87 10.51
N ASP A 59 15.26 -18.21 10.18
CA ASP A 59 14.73 -19.57 10.33
C ASP A 59 15.55 -20.57 9.51
N LYS A 60 15.94 -20.21 8.28
CA LYS A 60 16.77 -21.07 7.43
C LYS A 60 18.16 -21.32 8.03
N ILE A 61 18.81 -20.28 8.54
CA ILE A 61 20.15 -20.37 9.17
C ILE A 61 20.06 -21.17 10.48
N SER A 62 18.93 -21.09 11.18
CA SER A 62 18.65 -21.87 12.40
C SER A 62 18.27 -23.34 12.14
N GLY A 63 18.47 -23.84 10.93
CA GLY A 63 18.22 -25.25 10.57
C GLY A 63 16.76 -25.58 10.25
N LYS A 64 15.86 -24.60 10.21
CA LYS A 64 14.46 -24.83 9.79
C LYS A 64 14.34 -24.80 8.26
N THR A 65 13.19 -25.28 7.76
CA THR A 65 12.85 -25.22 6.32
C THR A 65 11.64 -24.31 6.13
N PRO A 66 11.84 -22.99 5.94
CA PRO A 66 10.75 -22.07 5.68
C PRO A 66 10.10 -22.35 4.31
N PRO A 67 8.86 -21.90 4.08
CA PRO A 67 8.18 -22.08 2.80
C PRO A 67 8.93 -21.38 1.67
N LYS A 68 8.97 -22.01 0.48
CA LYS A 68 9.60 -21.44 -0.73
C LYS A 68 8.84 -20.23 -1.28
N ARG A 69 7.54 -20.15 -1.00
CA ARG A 69 6.65 -19.07 -1.42
C ARG A 69 5.75 -18.69 -0.25
N MET A 70 5.62 -17.39 -0.02
CA MET A 70 4.73 -16.82 0.98
C MET A 70 3.85 -15.79 0.27
N ASP A 71 2.54 -15.96 0.34
CA ASP A 71 1.60 -15.00 -0.23
C ASP A 71 1.34 -13.91 0.81
N LEU A 72 1.77 -12.69 0.49
CA LEU A 72 1.53 -11.48 1.28
C LEU A 72 0.52 -10.64 0.51
N GLU A 73 -0.75 -10.80 0.86
CA GLU A 73 -1.85 -10.19 0.14
C GLU A 73 -1.82 -8.66 0.20
N GLY A 74 -2.10 -8.03 -0.95
CA GLY A 74 -2.39 -6.61 -1.01
C GLY A 74 -3.82 -6.33 -0.53
N ARG A 75 -4.04 -5.11 -0.08
CA ARG A 75 -5.34 -4.64 0.41
C ARG A 75 -5.94 -3.64 -0.57
N VAL A 76 -7.21 -3.83 -0.90
CA VAL A 76 -7.99 -2.84 -1.66
C VAL A 76 -8.45 -1.73 -0.71
N ILE A 77 -8.03 -0.51 -1.01
CA ILE A 77 -8.38 0.71 -0.30
C ILE A 77 -9.29 1.55 -1.18
N THR A 78 -10.40 1.99 -0.61
CA THR A 78 -11.43 2.79 -1.27
C THR A 78 -11.84 3.94 -0.35
N LEU A 79 -12.66 4.87 -0.85
CA LEU A 79 -13.12 6.01 -0.05
C LEU A 79 -13.88 5.54 1.22
N GLU A 80 -14.58 4.42 1.14
CA GLU A 80 -15.37 3.87 2.25
C GLU A 80 -14.51 3.27 3.38
N ASN A 81 -13.24 2.95 3.11
CA ASN A 81 -12.39 2.27 4.07
C ASN A 81 -11.08 2.99 4.40
N VAL A 82 -10.73 4.06 3.67
CA VAL A 82 -9.45 4.76 3.83
C VAL A 82 -9.21 5.23 5.27
N ASP A 83 -10.27 5.60 5.99
CA ASP A 83 -10.20 6.10 7.38
C ASP A 83 -10.26 5.00 8.46
N LYS A 84 -10.37 3.72 8.08
CA LYS A 84 -10.39 2.64 9.08
C LYS A 84 -9.04 2.56 9.79
N PRO A 85 -9.00 2.32 11.13
CA PRO A 85 -7.76 2.32 11.90
C PRO A 85 -6.70 1.35 11.40
N ASP A 86 -7.10 0.19 10.90
CA ASP A 86 -6.22 -0.82 10.34
C ASP A 86 -5.69 -0.45 8.94
N VAL A 87 -6.47 0.27 8.13
CA VAL A 87 -5.99 0.88 6.88
C VAL A 87 -4.99 1.99 7.17
N GLN A 88 -5.27 2.83 8.16
CA GLN A 88 -4.37 3.91 8.56
C GLN A 88 -3.02 3.39 9.06
N LYS A 89 -2.99 2.27 9.80
CA LYS A 89 -1.73 1.62 10.18
C LYS A 89 -0.92 1.11 8.99
N LEU A 90 -1.59 0.66 7.93
CA LEU A 90 -0.95 0.21 6.69
C LEU A 90 -0.38 1.40 5.89
N LEU A 91 -1.17 2.47 5.74
CA LEU A 91 -0.79 3.67 5.00
C LEU A 91 0.27 4.50 5.73
N ASN A 92 0.20 4.53 7.06
CA ASN A 92 1.05 5.32 7.95
C ASN A 92 1.63 4.41 9.04
N PRO A 93 2.58 3.51 8.71
CA PRO A 93 3.18 2.63 9.70
C PRO A 93 3.96 3.45 10.73
N ASP A 94 3.80 3.10 12.01
CA ASP A 94 4.55 3.73 13.11
C ASP A 94 6.00 3.24 13.09
N LEU A 95 6.80 3.83 12.20
CA LEU A 95 8.21 3.48 12.03
C LEU A 95 9.03 3.82 13.27
N LYS A 96 8.65 4.85 14.04
CA LYS A 96 9.36 5.22 15.26
C LYS A 96 9.29 4.13 16.32
N LYS A 97 8.14 3.46 16.45
CA LYS A 97 8.00 2.30 17.33
C LYS A 97 8.98 1.17 17.04
N TYR A 98 9.37 0.97 15.77
CA TYR A 98 10.20 -0.18 15.36
C TYR A 98 11.65 0.19 15.02
N LEU A 99 11.93 1.43 14.65
CA LEU A 99 13.23 1.91 14.17
C LEU A 99 13.82 3.03 15.04
N GLY A 100 13.06 3.55 16.00
CA GLY A 100 13.52 4.56 16.95
C GLY A 100 14.28 3.89 18.10
N GLY A 101 15.58 3.68 17.89
CA GLY A 101 16.57 3.58 18.97
C GLY A 101 16.91 4.95 19.52
#